data_AF-X1DZ21-F1
#
_entry.id   AF-X1DZ21-F1
#
_cell.length_a   1.000
_cell.length_b   1.000
_cell.length_c   1.000
_cell.angle_alpha   90.00
_cell.angle_beta   90.00
_cell.angle_gamma   90.00
#
_symmetry.space_group_name_H-M   'P 1'
#
loop_
_entity.id
_entity.type
_entity.pdbx_description
1 polymer ?
#
loop_
_entity_poly.entity_id
_entity_poly.type
_entity_poly.pdbx_seq_one_letter_code
_entity_poly.pdbx_strand_id
1 'polypeptide(L)'
;MLELEEHFVRHFNKESLRVEIVNNFLSFIRAIKNEGLKSFTIWIDGSFISNKPNPKDLDFLLLIENDQQKSIREILKKEEFNDKLSKRTLI
;
A
#
# COMPACT_ATOMS: atom_id res chain seq x y z
N MET A 1 3.14 -6.51 -10.61
CA MET A 1 2.12 -7.23 -9.81
C MET A 1 2.65 -8.58 -9.35
N LEU A 2 3.20 -9.41 -10.26
CA LEU A 2 3.77 -10.73 -9.95
C LEU A 2 4.87 -10.72 -8.86
N GLU A 3 5.70 -9.68 -8.82
CA GLU A 3 6.89 -9.63 -7.94
C GLU A 3 6.56 -9.50 -6.43
N LEU A 4 5.46 -8.83 -6.10
CA LEU A 4 5.08 -8.54 -4.70
C LEU A 4 4.47 -9.78 -4.02
N GLU A 5 3.63 -10.52 -4.74
CA GLU A 5 3.09 -11.81 -4.26
C GLU A 5 4.19 -12.87 -4.14
N GLU A 6 5.12 -12.92 -5.11
CA GLU A 6 6.24 -13.86 -5.05
C GLU A 6 7.16 -13.61 -3.84
N HIS A 7 7.49 -12.35 -3.54
CA HIS A 7 8.39 -12.04 -2.44
C HIS A 7 7.72 -12.09 -1.06
N PHE A 8 6.50 -11.56 -0.92
CA PHE A 8 5.88 -11.36 0.39
C PHE A 8 4.84 -12.40 0.78
N VAL A 9 4.37 -13.23 -0.17
CA VAL A 9 3.26 -14.18 0.05
C VAL A 9 3.66 -15.62 -0.21
N ARG A 10 4.39 -15.92 -1.29
CA ARG A 10 4.66 -17.29 -1.76
C ARG A 10 5.31 -18.21 -0.72
N HIS A 11 6.07 -17.65 0.21
CA HIS A 11 6.77 -18.41 1.27
C HIS A 11 5.95 -18.57 2.56
N PHE A 12 4.71 -18.07 2.59
CA PHE A 12 3.82 -18.10 3.76
C PHE A 12 2.57 -18.94 3.47
N ASN A 13 1.86 -19.35 4.54
CA ASN A 13 0.59 -20.05 4.42
C ASN A 13 -0.42 -19.18 3.63
N LYS A 14 -1.18 -19.79 2.71
CA LYS A 14 -2.26 -19.14 1.95
C LYS A 14 -3.39 -18.58 2.83
N GLU A 15 -3.52 -19.07 4.05
CA GLU A 15 -4.46 -18.55 5.05
C GLU A 15 -3.85 -17.48 5.96
N SER A 16 -2.60 -17.05 5.70
CA SER A 16 -1.96 -16.01 6.52
C SER A 16 -2.55 -14.63 6.25
N LEU A 17 -2.54 -13.79 7.27
CA LEU A 17 -2.92 -12.37 7.17
C LEU A 17 -2.11 -11.61 6.12
N ARG A 18 -0.92 -12.10 5.75
CA ARG A 18 -0.09 -11.53 4.68
C ARG A 18 -0.80 -11.53 3.34
N VAL A 19 -1.54 -12.59 3.02
CA VAL A 19 -2.29 -12.70 1.75
C VAL A 19 -3.35 -11.62 1.69
N GLU A 20 -4.12 -11.47 2.76
CA GLU A 20 -5.16 -10.46 2.87
C GLU A 20 -4.57 -9.04 2.78
N ILE A 21 -3.51 -8.76 3.54
CA ILE A 21 -2.83 -7.47 3.55
C ILE A 21 -2.30 -7.11 2.15
N VAL A 22 -1.67 -8.05 1.44
CA VAL A 22 -1.18 -7.82 0.07
C VAL A 22 -2.33 -7.59 -0.91
N ASN A 23 -3.42 -8.35 -0.80
CA ASN A 23 -4.59 -8.18 -1.66
C ASN A 23 -5.25 -6.80 -1.46
N ASN A 24 -5.36 -6.34 -0.23
CA ASN A 24 -5.87 -5.02 0.10
C ASN A 24 -4.93 -3.93 -0.43
N PHE A 25 -3.62 -4.10 -0.25
CA PHE A 25 -2.63 -3.19 -0.80
C PHE A 25 -2.68 -3.12 -2.34
N LEU A 26 -2.77 -4.25 -3.03
CA LEU A 26 -2.93 -4.28 -4.49
C LEU A 26 -4.22 -3.62 -4.98
N SER A 27 -5.31 -3.77 -4.23
CA SER A 27 -6.58 -3.09 -4.52
C SER A 27 -6.43 -1.58 -4.40
N PHE A 28 -5.75 -1.10 -3.35
CA PHE A 28 -5.37 0.32 -3.22
C PHE A 28 -4.53 0.79 -4.42
N ILE A 29 -3.53 0.01 -4.86
CA ILE A 29 -2.71 0.36 -6.04
C ILE A 29 -3.55 0.45 -7.32
N ARG A 30 -4.55 -0.41 -7.49
CA ARG A 30 -5.46 -0.33 -8.64
C ARG A 30 -6.34 0.91 -8.55
N ALA A 31 -6.87 1.24 -7.37
CA ALA A 31 -7.69 2.44 -7.17
C ALA A 31 -6.92 3.71 -7.53
N ILE A 32 -5.68 3.88 -7.02
CA ILE A 32 -4.90 5.08 -7.32
C ILE A 32 -4.53 5.19 -8.80
N LYS A 33 -4.27 4.06 -9.48
CA LYS A 33 -4.03 4.04 -10.93
C LYS A 33 -5.28 4.40 -11.74
N ASN A 34 -6.44 3.89 -11.34
CA ASN A 34 -7.71 4.16 -12.03
C ASN A 34 -8.11 5.64 -11.94
N GLU A 35 -7.72 6.31 -10.87
CA GLU A 35 -7.94 7.74 -10.65
C GLU A 35 -6.84 8.63 -11.30
N GLY A 36 -5.98 8.02 -12.11
CA GLY A 36 -5.07 8.75 -13.01
C GLY A 36 -3.66 8.98 -12.45
N LEU A 37 -3.27 8.34 -11.35
CA LEU A 37 -1.88 8.35 -10.88
C LEU A 37 -1.00 7.51 -11.82
N LYS A 38 -0.22 8.18 -12.67
CA LYS A 38 0.53 7.53 -13.77
C LYS A 38 1.91 7.05 -13.32
N SER A 39 2.57 7.81 -12.46
CA SER A 39 3.96 7.58 -12.04
C SER A 39 4.05 7.72 -10.52
N PHE A 40 4.53 6.66 -9.89
CA PHE A 40 4.77 6.66 -8.44
C PHE A 40 5.78 5.60 -8.06
N THR A 41 6.46 5.83 -6.96
CA THR A 41 7.34 4.85 -6.31
C THR A 41 6.77 4.48 -4.96
N ILE A 42 6.84 3.21 -4.60
CA ILE A 42 6.38 2.71 -3.30
C ILE A 42 7.55 2.08 -2.58
N TRP A 43 7.79 2.53 -1.36
CA TRP A 43 8.68 1.86 -0.42
C TRP A 43 7.83 1.20 0.67
N ILE A 44 8.06 -0.09 0.89
CA ILE A 44 7.37 -0.87 1.93
C ILE A 44 8.33 -1.02 3.10
N ASP A 45 7.83 -0.81 4.32
CA ASP A 45 8.64 -0.86 5.54
C ASP A 45 7.85 -1.51 6.70
N GLY A 46 8.41 -1.44 7.90
CA GLY A 46 7.77 -1.81 9.13
C GLY A 46 7.76 -3.31 9.38
N SER A 47 6.74 -3.77 10.11
CA SER A 47 6.71 -5.16 10.57
C SER A 47 6.48 -6.16 9.43
N PHE A 48 5.95 -5.70 8.30
CA PHE A 48 5.57 -6.51 7.15
C PHE A 48 6.76 -7.13 6.41
N ILE A 49 7.88 -6.39 6.29
CA ILE A 49 9.10 -6.85 5.61
C ILE A 49 9.95 -7.80 6.46
N SER A 50 9.57 -8.03 7.73
CA SER A 50 10.23 -9.00 8.60
C SER A 50 9.74 -10.44 8.36
N ASN A 51 10.35 -11.43 9.02
CA ASN A 51 9.91 -12.83 8.99
C ASN A 51 8.75 -13.15 9.94
N LYS A 52 8.08 -12.15 10.53
CA LYS A 52 6.94 -12.39 11.44
C LYS A 52 5.82 -13.11 10.68
N PRO A 53 5.26 -14.23 11.17
CA PRO A 53 4.25 -14.99 10.43
C PRO A 53 2.95 -14.19 10.23
N ASN A 54 2.61 -13.34 11.20
CA ASN A 54 1.37 -12.55 11.21
C ASN A 54 1.69 -11.06 11.46
N PRO A 55 2.16 -10.31 10.43
CA PRO A 55 2.19 -8.85 10.52
C PRO A 55 0.75 -8.32 10.67
N LYS A 56 0.58 -7.23 11.44
CA LYS A 56 -0.75 -6.66 11.70
C LYS A 56 -1.24 -5.77 10.57
N ASP A 57 -0.29 -5.10 9.91
CA ASP A 57 -0.48 -4.06 8.91
C ASP A 57 0.70 -4.06 7.92
N LEU A 58 0.57 -3.23 6.88
CA LEU A 58 1.61 -2.92 5.90
C LEU A 58 1.83 -1.42 5.91
N ASP A 59 3.03 -1.02 6.32
CA ASP A 59 3.49 0.36 6.29
C ASP A 59 4.14 0.64 4.93
N PHE A 60 3.79 1.77 4.30
CA PHE A 60 4.42 2.17 3.04
C PHE A 60 4.54 3.69 2.89
N LEU A 61 5.53 4.13 2.12
CA LEU A 61 5.68 5.48 1.62
C LEU A 61 5.36 5.48 0.12
N LEU A 62 4.45 6.36 -0.29
CA LEU A 62 4.11 6.60 -1.68
C LEU A 62 4.75 7.92 -2.14
N LEU A 63 5.74 7.84 -3.02
CA LEU A 63 6.35 8.99 -3.67
C LEU A 63 5.66 9.24 -5.00
N ILE A 64 5.17 10.46 -5.21
CA ILE A 64 4.45 10.89 -6.40
C ILE A 64 5.05 12.18 -6.95
N GLU A 65 4.83 12.44 -8.24
CA GLU A 65 5.15 13.73 -8.83
C GLU A 65 4.24 14.84 -8.28
N ASN A 66 4.79 16.07 -8.18
CA ASN A 66 4.13 17.20 -7.52
C ASN A 66 2.77 17.55 -8.16
N ASP A 67 2.65 17.42 -9.48
CA ASP A 67 1.43 17.70 -10.23
C ASP A 67 0.30 16.69 -9.97
N GLN A 68 0.61 15.53 -9.36
CA GLN A 68 -0.35 14.48 -9.02
C GLN A 68 -0.85 14.54 -7.55
N GLN A 69 -0.37 15.50 -6.77
CA GLN A 69 -0.69 15.61 -5.34
C GLN A 69 -2.18 15.93 -5.06
N LYS A 70 -2.86 16.62 -5.98
CA LYS A 70 -4.30 16.91 -5.81
C LYS A 70 -5.14 15.66 -5.99
N SER A 71 -4.86 14.89 -7.04
CA SER A 71 -5.56 13.63 -7.35
C SER A 71 -5.47 12.65 -6.18
N ILE A 72 -4.28 12.44 -5.60
CA ILE A 72 -4.13 11.51 -4.46
C ILE A 72 -4.95 11.92 -3.25
N ARG A 73 -5.08 13.23 -2.97
CA ARG A 73 -5.88 13.72 -1.83
C ARG A 73 -7.36 13.50 -2.03
N GLU A 74 -7.85 13.57 -3.27
CA GLU A 74 -9.24 13.30 -3.59
C GLU A 74 -9.54 11.80 -3.48
N ILE A 75 -8.63 10.94 -3.93
CA ILE A 75 -8.75 9.48 -3.81
C ILE A 75 -8.84 9.06 -2.33
N LEU A 76 -7.91 9.56 -1.51
CA LEU A 76 -7.88 9.29 -0.06
C LEU A 76 -9.08 9.84 0.72
N LYS A 77 -9.90 10.70 0.11
CA LYS A 77 -11.14 11.22 0.71
C LYS A 77 -12.38 10.45 0.24
N LYS A 78 -12.38 9.94 -0.99
CA LYS A 78 -13.50 9.19 -1.59
C LYS A 78 -13.59 7.78 -1.03
N GLU A 79 -12.45 7.12 -0.92
CA GLU A 79 -12.29 5.90 -0.14
C GLU A 79 -12.34 6.35 1.33
N GLU A 80 -13.35 6.00 2.13
CA GLU A 80 -13.37 6.31 3.57
C GLU A 80 -12.20 5.62 4.30
N PHE A 81 -10.98 6.13 4.16
CA PHE A 81 -9.81 5.82 5.00
C PHE A 81 -9.89 6.63 6.31
N ASN A 82 -11.07 6.67 6.93
CA ASN A 82 -11.22 7.26 8.26
C ASN A 82 -10.59 6.33 9.30
N ASP A 83 -9.70 6.90 10.12
CA ASP A 83 -9.06 6.38 11.35
C ASP A 83 -7.70 5.67 11.37
N LYS A 84 -6.96 5.42 10.27
CA LYS A 84 -5.63 4.77 10.41
C LYS A 84 -4.43 5.34 9.66
N LEU A 85 -4.56 6.47 8.96
CA LEU A 85 -3.40 7.15 8.38
C LEU A 85 -2.83 8.17 9.37
N SER A 86 -1.76 7.81 10.09
CA SER A 86 -0.91 8.78 10.78
C SER A 86 -0.18 9.61 9.72
N LYS A 87 -0.80 10.69 9.26
CA LYS A 87 -0.23 11.60 8.26
C LYS A 87 0.99 12.31 8.86
N ARG A 88 2.20 11.93 8.42
CA ARG A 88 3.39 12.78 8.52
C ARG A 88 3.80 13.18 7.12
N THR A 89 3.49 14.42 6.75
CA THR A 89 4.11 15.06 5.58
C THR A 89 5.53 15.40 5.98
N LEU A 90 6.53 14.74 5.39
CA LEU A 90 7.91 15.19 5.47
C LEU A 90 8.04 16.39 4.53
N ILE A 91 8.35 17.55 5.10
CA ILE A 91 8.61 18.82 4.42
C ILE A 91 10.12 18.93 4.21
#